data_AF-A0A1N7BJM6-F1
#
_entry.id   AF-A0A1N7BJM6-F1
#
_cell.length_a   1.000
_cell.length_b   1.000
_cell.length_c   1.000
_cell.angle_alpha   90.00
_cell.angle_beta   90.00
_cell.angle_gamma   90.00
#
_symmetry.space_group_name_H-M   'P 1'
#
loop_
_entity.id
_entity.type
_entity.pdbx_description
1 polymer ?
#
loop_
_entity_poly.entity_id
_entity_poly.type
_entity_poly.pdbx_seq_one_letter_code
_entity_poly.pdbx_strand_id
1 'polypeptide(L)'
;MIRLTPRPAAVVAAAAVLVLAGCTPTPPAAPSGPATTPTASSSSAVASPAPDAAPSLRPEGSAADNLPLFAQIVSAVWSGPEQVSGRAYVDALAAAGFDKAAMQLTPDDTTIGNPAESIEFSVRWGEECLVGQVGPSIGAPVATVLPGLSTGGCLIGQTRAIDW
;
A
#
# COMPACT_ATOMS: atom_id res chain seq x y z
N MET A 1 36.66 -37.09 -8.66
CA MET A 1 36.71 -37.14 -10.14
C MET A 1 35.38 -36.61 -10.65
N ILE A 2 35.37 -35.37 -11.12
CA ILE A 2 34.18 -34.63 -11.55
C ILE A 2 33.99 -34.91 -13.05
N ARG A 3 32.84 -35.44 -13.46
CA ARG A 3 32.46 -35.58 -14.88
C ARG A 3 31.47 -34.47 -15.23
N LEU A 4 31.93 -33.45 -15.97
CA LEU A 4 31.07 -32.49 -16.66
C LEU A 4 30.55 -33.12 -17.95
N THR A 5 29.24 -33.07 -18.16
CA THR A 5 28.60 -33.33 -19.46
C THR A 5 28.06 -32.01 -20.03
N PRO A 6 28.31 -31.68 -21.31
CA PRO A 6 27.79 -30.47 -21.93
C PRO A 6 26.33 -30.66 -22.35
N ARG A 7 25.48 -29.65 -22.11
CA ARG A 7 24.14 -29.57 -22.69
C ARG A 7 24.16 -28.62 -23.89
N PRO A 8 23.64 -29.04 -25.06
CA PRO A 8 23.64 -28.22 -26.26
C PRO A 8 22.59 -27.10 -26.17
N ALA A 9 23.03 -25.90 -26.56
CA ALA A 9 22.19 -24.73 -26.74
C ALA A 9 21.25 -24.93 -27.94
N ALA A 10 19.95 -24.81 -27.71
CA ALA A 10 18.96 -24.64 -28.76
C ALA A 10 18.43 -23.20 -28.68
N VAL A 11 18.92 -22.37 -29.60
CA VAL A 11 18.39 -21.03 -29.87
C VAL A 11 17.24 -21.20 -30.86
N VAL A 12 16.02 -20.86 -30.45
CA VAL A 12 14.87 -20.73 -31.36
C VAL A 12 14.21 -19.37 -31.11
N ALA A 13 14.11 -18.63 -32.20
CA ALA A 13 13.67 -17.25 -32.30
C ALA A 13 12.15 -17.07 -32.16
N ALA A 14 11.74 -15.88 -31.73
CA ALA A 14 10.46 -15.29 -32.14
C ALA A 14 10.57 -13.76 -32.06
N ALA A 15 10.69 -13.13 -33.23
CA ALA A 15 10.56 -11.69 -33.40
C ALA A 15 9.08 -11.32 -33.38
N ALA A 16 8.64 -10.59 -32.35
CA ALA A 16 7.30 -10.01 -32.28
C ALA A 16 7.40 -8.51 -32.62
N VAL A 17 7.02 -8.15 -33.84
CA VAL A 17 6.82 -6.75 -34.25
C VAL A 17 5.39 -6.37 -33.86
N LEU A 18 5.24 -5.63 -32.75
CA LEU A 18 3.98 -5.02 -32.36
C LEU A 18 3.85 -3.65 -33.04
N VAL A 19 2.90 -3.56 -33.98
CA VAL A 19 2.50 -2.31 -34.65
C VAL A 19 1.59 -1.55 -33.69
N LEU A 20 2.05 -0.41 -33.15
CA LEU A 20 1.21 0.51 -32.38
C LEU A 20 0.35 1.34 -33.34
N ALA A 21 -0.91 0.96 -33.53
CA ALA A 21 -1.94 1.82 -34.11
C ALA A 21 -2.50 2.75 -33.01
N GLY A 22 -2.00 3.99 -32.94
CA GLY A 22 -2.56 5.03 -32.07
C GLY A 22 -3.77 5.69 -32.72
N CYS A 23 -4.97 5.47 -32.15
CA CYS A 23 -6.16 6.25 -32.49
C CYS A 23 -6.14 7.58 -31.71
N THR A 24 -5.90 8.68 -32.41
CA THR A 24 -6.16 10.04 -31.90
C THR A 24 -7.65 10.39 -32.11
N PRO A 25 -8.42 10.75 -31.08
CA PRO A 25 -9.75 11.30 -31.29
C PRO A 25 -9.67 12.76 -31.78
N THR A 26 -10.12 12.98 -33.02
CA THR A 26 -10.39 14.29 -33.63
C THR A 26 -11.63 14.92 -32.99
N PRO A 27 -11.58 16.16 -32.46
CA PRO A 27 -12.78 16.90 -32.12
C PRO A 27 -13.44 17.49 -33.38
N PRO A 28 -14.77 17.37 -33.57
CA PRO A 28 -15.48 18.12 -34.60
C PRO A 28 -15.51 19.61 -34.26
N ALA A 29 -15.21 20.46 -35.24
CA ALA A 29 -15.53 21.88 -35.20
C ALA A 29 -17.06 22.06 -35.32
N ALA A 30 -17.67 22.79 -34.39
CA ALA A 30 -19.07 23.15 -34.46
C ALA A 30 -19.26 24.48 -35.22
N PRO A 31 -20.33 24.63 -36.02
CA PRO A 31 -20.60 25.83 -36.82
C PRO A 31 -21.17 27.00 -36.00
N SER A 32 -20.84 28.21 -36.44
CA SER A 32 -21.40 29.49 -35.98
C SER A 32 -22.86 29.66 -36.38
N GLY A 33 -23.72 30.06 -35.42
CA GLY A 33 -25.11 30.50 -35.64
C GLY A 33 -25.61 31.36 -34.46
N PRO A 34 -26.59 32.27 -34.66
CA PRO A 34 -26.69 33.53 -33.91
C PRO A 34 -27.58 33.51 -32.64
N ALA A 35 -27.36 34.56 -31.85
CA ALA A 35 -27.87 34.91 -30.52
C ALA A 35 -29.36 34.70 -30.20
N THR A 36 -29.64 34.28 -28.95
CA THR A 36 -30.85 34.63 -28.19
C THR A 36 -30.61 34.69 -26.66
N THR A 37 -31.05 35.80 -26.06
CA THR A 37 -31.55 36.03 -24.68
C THR A 37 -30.68 35.73 -23.44
N PRO A 38 -30.50 36.69 -22.49
CA PRO A 38 -29.85 36.42 -21.22
C PRO A 38 -30.81 35.64 -20.32
N THR A 39 -30.62 34.33 -20.23
CA THR A 39 -31.20 33.54 -19.14
C THR A 39 -30.41 33.83 -17.88
N ALA A 40 -31.11 34.22 -16.82
CA ALA A 40 -30.53 34.47 -15.51
C ALA A 40 -29.71 33.24 -15.06
N SER A 41 -28.39 33.42 -14.97
CA SER A 41 -27.51 32.48 -14.29
C SER A 41 -27.95 32.40 -12.83
N SER A 42 -28.69 31.35 -12.49
CA SER A 42 -28.68 30.86 -11.11
C SER A 42 -27.23 30.44 -10.85
N SER A 43 -26.49 31.28 -10.15
CA SER A 43 -25.21 30.92 -9.55
C SER A 43 -25.43 29.68 -8.72
N SER A 44 -25.13 28.52 -9.29
CA SER A 44 -24.86 27.31 -8.51
C SER A 44 -23.61 27.67 -7.72
N ALA A 45 -23.80 27.95 -6.43
CA ALA A 45 -22.69 28.05 -5.51
C ALA A 45 -21.92 26.73 -5.62
N VAL A 46 -20.72 26.81 -6.19
CA VAL A 46 -19.77 25.71 -6.15
C VAL A 46 -19.47 25.52 -4.67
N ALA A 47 -20.01 24.45 -4.07
CA ALA A 47 -19.66 24.09 -2.72
C ALA A 47 -18.14 23.95 -2.67
N SER A 48 -17.49 24.78 -1.86
CA SER A 48 -16.08 24.61 -1.54
C SER A 48 -15.93 23.18 -0.99
N PRO A 49 -14.98 22.36 -1.47
CA PRO A 49 -14.79 21.02 -0.93
C PRO A 49 -14.57 21.18 0.57
N ALA A 50 -15.42 20.54 1.37
CA ALA A 50 -15.22 20.48 2.80
C ALA A 50 -13.82 19.89 3.05
N PRO A 51 -13.07 20.38 4.04
CA PRO A 51 -11.78 19.78 4.38
C PRO A 51 -11.98 18.28 4.59
N ASP A 52 -11.13 17.47 3.95
CA ASP A 52 -11.15 16.01 4.12
C ASP A 52 -11.08 15.70 5.62
N ALA A 53 -12.12 15.03 6.13
CA ALA A 53 -12.15 14.59 7.51
C ALA A 53 -10.93 13.69 7.77
N ALA A 54 -10.33 13.82 8.95
CA ALA A 54 -9.22 12.95 9.34
C ALA A 54 -9.66 11.48 9.21
N PRO A 55 -8.78 10.59 8.69
CA PRO A 55 -9.12 9.19 8.53
C PRO A 55 -9.43 8.57 9.90
N SER A 56 -10.43 7.71 9.93
CA SER A 56 -10.89 7.02 11.14
C SER A 56 -11.15 5.56 10.82
N LEU A 57 -11.09 4.71 11.84
CA LEU A 57 -11.24 3.28 11.67
C LEU A 57 -12.66 2.96 11.21
N ARG A 58 -12.79 2.09 10.22
CA ARG A 58 -14.05 1.61 9.67
C ARG A 58 -14.17 0.10 9.90
N PRO A 59 -14.75 -0.35 11.03
CA PRO A 59 -14.83 -1.78 11.38
C PRO A 59 -15.58 -2.63 10.34
N GLU A 60 -16.62 -2.07 9.73
CA GLU A 60 -17.41 -2.75 8.69
C GLU A 60 -16.86 -2.51 7.27
N GLY A 61 -15.73 -1.83 7.14
CA GLY A 61 -15.09 -1.50 5.86
C GLY A 61 -14.14 -2.59 5.37
N SER A 62 -13.63 -2.43 4.14
CA SER A 62 -12.54 -3.26 3.60
C SER A 62 -11.17 -2.91 4.20
N ALA A 63 -10.13 -3.68 3.87
CA ALA A 63 -8.76 -3.28 4.21
C ALA A 63 -8.39 -1.95 3.52
N ALA A 64 -8.78 -1.79 2.25
CA ALA A 64 -8.56 -0.56 1.49
C ALA A 64 -9.24 0.66 2.12
N ASP A 65 -10.42 0.50 2.72
CA ASP A 65 -11.11 1.57 3.45
C ASP A 65 -10.34 2.05 4.69
N ASN A 66 -9.56 1.16 5.30
CA ASN A 66 -8.76 1.44 6.50
C ASN A 66 -7.31 1.82 6.20
N LEU A 67 -6.84 1.61 4.97
CA LEU A 67 -5.48 1.93 4.54
C LEU A 67 -5.08 3.39 4.81
N PRO A 68 -5.93 4.41 4.60
CA PRO A 68 -5.56 5.80 4.92
C PRO A 68 -5.24 6.04 6.40
N LEU A 69 -6.00 5.44 7.32
CA LEU A 69 -5.72 5.54 8.76
C LEU A 69 -4.42 4.79 9.10
N PHE A 70 -4.28 3.57 8.59
CA PHE A 70 -3.09 2.76 8.79
C PHE A 70 -1.83 3.51 8.32
N ALA A 71 -1.83 4.04 7.09
CA ALA A 71 -0.72 4.79 6.52
C ALA A 71 -0.40 6.08 7.30
N GLN A 72 -1.42 6.77 7.82
CA GLN A 72 -1.24 7.95 8.67
C GLN A 72 -0.51 7.58 9.97
N ILE A 73 -0.93 6.52 10.66
CA ILE A 73 -0.30 6.06 11.90
C ILE A 73 1.14 5.64 11.65
N VAL A 74 1.38 4.85 10.61
CA VAL A 74 2.72 4.40 10.23
C VAL A 74 3.63 5.61 9.95
N SER A 75 3.14 6.60 9.22
CA SER A 75 3.87 7.83 8.93
C SER A 75 4.15 8.66 10.18
N ALA A 76 3.21 8.71 11.12
CA ALA A 76 3.36 9.42 12.39
C ALA A 76 4.45 8.79 13.28
N VAL A 77 4.44 7.45 13.43
CA VAL A 77 5.48 6.73 14.18
C VAL A 77 6.85 6.87 13.50
N TRP A 78 6.89 6.74 12.16
CA TRP A 78 8.13 6.91 11.38
C TRP A 78 8.76 8.30 11.52
N SER A 79 7.96 9.34 11.76
CA SER A 79 8.45 10.70 11.97
C SER A 79 8.97 10.95 13.40
N GLY A 80 8.82 9.97 14.29
CA GLY A 80 9.18 10.04 15.70
C GLY A 80 10.51 9.36 16.04
N PRO A 81 10.93 9.42 17.32
CA PRO A 81 12.18 8.80 17.77
C PRO A 81 12.14 7.25 17.71
N GLU A 82 10.95 6.66 17.73
CA GLU A 82 10.73 5.20 17.74
C GLU A 82 10.55 4.61 16.32
N GLN A 83 11.02 5.30 15.27
CA GLN A 83 10.81 4.95 13.86
C GLN A 83 11.30 3.54 13.44
N VAL A 84 12.15 2.90 14.24
CA VAL A 84 12.66 1.53 14.02
C VAL A 84 12.30 0.58 15.16
N SER A 85 11.27 0.91 15.93
CA SER A 85 10.75 0.09 17.03
C SER A 85 9.44 -0.56 16.58
N GLY A 86 9.47 -1.85 16.21
CA GLY A 86 8.28 -2.56 15.73
C GLY A 86 7.12 -2.54 16.73
N ARG A 87 7.44 -2.54 18.04
CA ARG A 87 6.48 -2.36 19.13
C ARG A 87 5.72 -1.04 19.02
N ALA A 88 6.38 0.07 18.69
CA ALA A 88 5.74 1.38 18.61
C ALA A 88 4.64 1.41 17.53
N TYR A 89 4.85 0.72 16.40
CA TYR A 89 3.83 0.58 15.35
C TYR A 89 2.63 -0.24 15.82
N VAL A 90 2.86 -1.38 16.46
CA VAL A 90 1.81 -2.24 17.01
C VAL A 90 0.98 -1.49 18.06
N ASP A 91 1.64 -0.79 18.99
CA ASP A 91 0.96 -0.05 20.06
C ASP A 91 0.16 1.14 19.51
N ALA A 92 0.69 1.86 18.52
CA ALA A 92 -0.01 2.96 17.87
C ALA A 92 -1.23 2.48 17.07
N LEU A 93 -1.12 1.37 16.35
CA LEU A 93 -2.24 0.75 15.64
C LEU A 93 -3.31 0.25 16.62
N ALA A 94 -2.92 -0.41 17.71
CA ALA A 94 -3.85 -0.87 18.74
C ALA A 94 -4.57 0.31 19.42
N ALA A 95 -3.86 1.40 19.69
CA ALA A 95 -4.46 2.63 20.24
C ALA A 95 -5.49 3.26 19.30
N ALA A 96 -5.34 3.08 17.99
CA ALA A 96 -6.32 3.50 16.98
C ALA A 96 -7.49 2.52 16.78
N GLY A 97 -7.49 1.39 17.50
CA GLY A 97 -8.58 0.42 17.52
C GLY A 97 -8.40 -0.78 16.58
N PHE A 98 -7.25 -0.92 15.90
CA PHE A 98 -6.94 -2.15 15.18
C PHE A 98 -6.74 -3.31 16.18
N ASP A 99 -7.28 -4.49 15.86
CA ASP A 99 -7.15 -5.65 16.75
C ASP A 99 -5.70 -6.13 16.82
N LYS A 100 -5.10 -6.06 18.00
CA LYS A 100 -3.73 -6.51 18.27
C LYS A 100 -3.56 -8.01 18.08
N ALA A 101 -4.61 -8.81 18.33
CA ALA A 101 -4.58 -10.26 18.10
C ALA A 101 -4.55 -10.61 16.60
N ALA A 102 -4.97 -9.70 15.74
CA ALA A 102 -4.88 -9.81 14.29
C ALA A 102 -3.52 -9.34 13.74
N MET A 103 -2.58 -8.93 14.60
CA MET A 103 -1.30 -8.38 14.18
C MET A 103 -0.19 -9.42 14.05
N GLN A 104 0.71 -9.16 13.12
CA GLN A 104 2.00 -9.84 13.04
C GLN A 104 3.11 -8.79 12.98
N LEU A 105 4.28 -9.15 13.49
CA LEU A 105 5.45 -8.30 13.53
C LEU A 105 6.70 -9.16 13.31
N THR A 106 7.61 -8.69 12.47
CA THR A 106 8.95 -9.29 12.31
C THR A 106 9.88 -8.87 13.48
N PRO A 107 10.96 -9.62 13.76
CA PRO A 107 11.92 -9.21 14.79
C PRO A 107 12.55 -7.85 14.49
N ASP A 108 12.74 -7.04 15.55
CA ASP A 108 13.40 -5.72 15.45
C ASP A 108 14.93 -5.87 15.36
N ASP A 109 15.46 -7.06 15.70
CA ASP A 109 16.87 -7.40 15.70
C ASP A 109 17.14 -8.70 14.94
N THR A 110 18.35 -8.80 14.40
CA THR A 110 18.92 -10.01 13.81
C THR A 110 19.31 -11.04 14.86
N THR A 111 19.63 -12.26 14.45
CA THR A 111 20.06 -13.35 15.34
C THR A 111 21.37 -13.07 16.10
N ILE A 112 22.16 -12.09 15.66
CA ILE A 112 23.40 -11.65 16.32
C ILE A 112 23.21 -10.34 17.10
N GLY A 113 21.99 -9.84 17.22
CA GLY A 113 21.65 -8.66 18.04
C GLY A 113 21.89 -7.30 17.36
N ASN A 114 22.10 -7.27 16.04
CA ASN A 114 22.10 -6.02 15.30
C ASN A 114 20.66 -5.60 14.96
N PRO A 115 20.34 -4.30 14.89
CA PRO A 115 19.03 -3.83 14.47
C PRO A 115 18.67 -4.34 13.07
N ALA A 116 17.39 -4.61 12.85
CA ALA A 116 16.87 -5.00 11.55
C ALA A 116 16.91 -3.83 10.57
N GLU A 117 17.39 -4.11 9.36
CA GLU A 117 17.42 -3.15 8.24
C GLU A 117 16.02 -2.84 7.69
N SER A 118 15.07 -3.72 7.98
CA SER A 118 13.66 -3.61 7.64
C SER A 118 12.82 -4.34 8.68
N ILE A 119 11.74 -3.71 9.11
CA ILE A 119 10.71 -4.26 9.99
C ILE A 119 9.40 -4.22 9.23
N GLU A 120 8.77 -5.39 9.09
CA GLU A 120 7.42 -5.56 8.58
C GLU A 120 6.45 -5.86 9.71
N PHE A 121 5.26 -5.27 9.63
CA PHE A 121 4.14 -5.54 10.51
C PHE A 121 2.85 -5.54 9.70
N SER A 122 1.80 -6.18 10.23
CA SER A 122 0.53 -6.27 9.53
C SER A 122 -0.65 -6.32 10.46
N VAL A 123 -1.84 -5.97 9.96
CA VAL A 123 -3.14 -6.28 10.57
C VAL A 123 -3.95 -7.13 9.59
N ARG A 124 -4.36 -8.33 10.02
CA ARG A 124 -5.31 -9.15 9.26
C ARG A 124 -6.67 -8.46 9.23
N TRP A 125 -7.26 -8.34 8.04
CA TRP A 125 -8.57 -7.72 7.85
C TRP A 125 -9.40 -8.56 6.88
N GLY A 126 -10.22 -9.47 7.42
CA GLY A 126 -10.92 -10.48 6.63
C GLY A 126 -9.93 -11.37 5.86
N GLU A 127 -10.07 -11.42 4.54
CA GLU A 127 -9.16 -12.17 3.66
C GLU A 127 -7.90 -11.38 3.28
N GLU A 128 -7.87 -10.08 3.53
CA GLU A 128 -6.77 -9.17 3.19
C GLU A 128 -5.90 -8.86 4.42
N CYS A 129 -4.83 -8.12 4.18
CA CYS A 129 -3.89 -7.64 5.18
C CYS A 129 -3.50 -6.21 4.88
N LEU A 130 -3.57 -5.35 5.89
CA LEU A 130 -2.84 -4.08 5.90
C LEU A 130 -1.40 -4.40 6.28
N VAL A 131 -0.44 -4.08 5.42
CA VAL A 131 0.98 -4.37 5.64
C VAL A 131 1.77 -3.07 5.64
N GLY A 132 2.55 -2.90 6.70
CA GLY A 132 3.49 -1.80 6.87
C GLY A 132 4.92 -2.30 6.84
N GLN A 133 5.80 -1.52 6.25
CA GLN A 133 7.23 -1.82 6.20
C GLN A 133 8.04 -0.54 6.42
N VAL A 134 9.01 -0.62 7.32
CA VAL A 134 9.86 0.51 7.73
C VAL A 134 11.29 0.06 7.92
N GLY A 135 12.24 0.98 7.92
CA GLY A 135 13.63 0.69 8.25
C GLY A 135 14.63 1.45 7.38
N PRO A 136 15.92 1.46 7.78
CA PRO A 136 16.96 2.20 7.08
C PRO A 136 17.06 1.83 5.59
N SER A 137 16.89 0.56 5.24
CA SER A 137 16.97 0.08 3.86
C SER A 137 15.74 0.41 3.01
N ILE A 138 14.63 0.84 3.63
CA ILE A 138 13.37 1.21 2.96
C ILE A 138 13.33 2.71 2.65
N GLY A 139 13.95 3.52 3.52
CA GLY A 139 14.06 4.98 3.37
C GLY A 139 12.78 5.74 3.77
N ALA A 140 11.64 5.44 3.14
CA ALA A 140 10.34 5.99 3.49
C ALA A 140 9.39 4.87 3.94
N PRO A 141 8.47 5.12 4.88
CA PRO A 141 7.59 4.08 5.37
C PRO A 141 6.61 3.67 4.27
N VAL A 142 6.37 2.37 4.16
CA VAL A 142 5.42 1.80 3.20
C VAL A 142 4.19 1.32 3.97
N ALA A 143 3.02 1.55 3.38
CA ALA A 143 1.74 1.01 3.84
C ALA A 143 0.94 0.58 2.60
N THR A 144 0.46 -0.66 2.59
CA THR A 144 -0.28 -1.22 1.45
C THR A 144 -1.28 -2.28 1.89
N VAL A 145 -2.17 -2.67 0.98
CA VAL A 145 -3.05 -3.83 1.13
C VAL A 145 -2.49 -5.00 0.33
N LEU A 146 -2.39 -6.16 0.96
CA LEU A 146 -2.01 -7.42 0.32
C LEU A 146 -3.06 -8.50 0.60
N PRO A 147 -3.19 -9.51 -0.27
CA PRO A 147 -3.95 -10.71 0.06
C PRO A 147 -3.36 -11.42 1.28
N GLY A 148 -4.21 -12.03 2.09
CA GLY A 148 -3.78 -12.95 3.13
C GLY A 148 -3.11 -14.19 2.57
N LEU A 149 -2.26 -14.80 3.37
CA LEU A 149 -1.62 -16.08 3.05
C LEU A 149 -2.61 -17.23 3.29
N SER A 150 -2.49 -18.28 2.49
CA SER A 150 -3.28 -19.52 2.67
C SER A 150 -3.01 -20.22 4.01
N THR A 151 -1.89 -19.91 4.66
CA THR A 151 -1.54 -20.36 6.02
C THR A 151 -2.27 -19.58 7.12
N GLY A 152 -3.06 -18.56 6.77
CA GLY A 152 -3.87 -17.76 7.69
C GLY A 152 -3.21 -16.46 8.17
N GLY A 153 -1.92 -16.26 7.90
CA GLY A 153 -1.17 -15.04 8.24
C GLY A 153 -1.13 -14.00 7.13
N CYS A 154 -0.36 -12.95 7.35
CA CYS A 154 -0.11 -11.84 6.42
C CYS A 154 1.36 -11.75 5.99
N LEU A 155 2.31 -12.08 6.88
CA LEU A 155 3.73 -11.93 6.64
C LEU A 155 4.40 -13.27 6.32
N ILE A 156 5.38 -13.22 5.41
CA ILE A 156 6.20 -14.37 5.05
C ILE A 156 7.42 -14.41 5.95
N GLY A 157 7.77 -15.60 6.45
CA GLY A 157 8.95 -15.80 7.28
C GLY A 157 8.63 -15.88 8.77
N GLN A 158 9.61 -15.54 9.60
CA GLN A 158 9.48 -15.61 11.05
C GLN A 158 8.88 -14.31 11.59
N THR A 159 7.83 -14.46 12.39
CA THR A 159 7.22 -13.36 13.14
C THR A 159 7.49 -13.58 14.62
N ARG A 160 7.61 -12.49 15.38
CA ARG A 160 7.74 -12.54 16.84
C ARG A 160 6.36 -12.55 17.49
N ALA A 161 6.30 -13.13 18.68
CA ALA A 161 5.10 -13.03 19.51
C ALA A 161 4.81 -11.58 19.89
N ILE A 162 3.53 -11.26 20.00
CA ILE A 162 3.01 -9.99 20.50
C ILE A 162 2.32 -10.28 21.84
N ASP A 163 3.12 -10.35 22.91
CA ASP A 163 2.75 -10.88 24.23
C ASP A 163 2.77 -9.84 25.35
N TRP A 164 2.72 -8.55 24.97
CA TRP A 164 2.75 -7.41 25.89
C TRP A 164 1.44 -6.65 25.97
#